data_AF-A0A838YJ13-F1
#
_entry.id   AF-A0A838YJ13-F1
#
_cell.length_a   1.000
_cell.length_b   1.000
_cell.length_c   1.000
_cell.angle_alpha   90.00
_cell.angle_beta   90.00
_cell.angle_gamma   90.00
#
_symmetry.space_group_name_H-M   'P 1'
#
loop_
_entity.id
_entity.type
_entity.pdbx_description
1 polymer ?
#
loop_
_entity_poly.entity_id
_entity_poly.type
_entity_poly.pdbx_seq_one_letter_code
_entity_poly.pdbx_strand_id
1 'polypeptide(L)'
;MKLLQKKIYIFFITACTLAVQFDLKSQIPEPYLYYDFDDESGTTSVIDSSGKERNGTVIGNIQFGEEGAPNGSTPNSGAAFSLGATGYINVVETDVPTDFGNRDQGISASYTMACWIKPDASSFTGDRFIFGQGSQGIHHGFRNGVIYHAHWGSDFSGQSVLNADEWAH
;
A
#
# COMPACT_ATOMS: atom_id res chain seq x y z
N MET A 1 56.56 11.67 -61.82
CA MET A 1 55.12 11.38 -61.63
C MET A 1 54.85 11.30 -60.13
N LYS A 2 54.37 12.38 -59.50
CA LYS A 2 54.10 12.43 -58.05
C LYS A 2 52.63 12.05 -57.83
N LEU A 3 52.37 10.95 -57.12
CA LEU A 3 51.03 10.51 -56.76
C LEU A 3 50.39 11.50 -55.77
N LEU A 4 49.19 12.00 -56.10
CA LEU A 4 48.37 12.82 -55.22
C LEU A 4 47.65 11.90 -54.21
N GLN A 5 48.10 11.88 -52.96
CA GLN A 5 47.37 11.20 -51.88
C GLN A 5 46.11 12.02 -51.51
N LYS A 6 44.93 11.52 -51.90
CA LYS A 6 43.65 12.04 -51.40
C LYS A 6 43.51 11.66 -49.92
N LYS A 7 43.53 12.67 -49.03
CA LYS A 7 43.18 12.49 -47.62
C LYS A 7 41.65 12.47 -47.48
N ILE A 8 41.11 11.39 -46.93
CA ILE A 8 39.71 11.30 -46.51
C ILE A 8 39.65 11.76 -45.06
N TYR A 9 38.81 12.75 -44.78
CA TYR A 9 38.54 13.21 -43.42
C TYR A 9 37.24 12.58 -42.93
N ILE A 10 37.32 11.77 -41.89
CA ILE A 10 36.16 11.17 -41.21
C ILE A 10 35.82 12.09 -40.03
N PHE A 11 34.63 12.68 -40.05
CA PHE A 11 34.09 13.44 -38.92
C PHE A 11 33.35 12.49 -37.99
N PHE A 12 33.84 12.34 -36.75
CA PHE A 12 33.06 11.74 -35.67
C PHE A 12 32.12 12.80 -35.10
N ILE A 13 30.82 12.62 -35.32
CA ILE A 13 29.79 13.40 -34.60
C ILE A 13 29.62 12.72 -33.24
N THR A 14 30.21 13.29 -32.20
CA THR A 14 29.88 12.91 -30.82
C THR A 14 28.46 13.42 -30.55
N ALA A 15 27.50 12.50 -30.54
CA ALA A 15 26.17 12.78 -30.03
C ALA A 15 26.32 13.10 -28.54
N CYS A 16 26.17 14.39 -28.19
CA CYS A 16 26.06 14.82 -26.80
C CYS A 16 24.65 14.45 -26.32
N THR A 17 24.51 13.33 -25.62
CA THR A 17 23.28 13.01 -24.90
C THR A 17 23.12 14.00 -23.75
N LEU A 18 22.21 14.97 -23.91
CA LEU A 18 21.73 15.74 -22.77
C LEU A 18 20.97 14.78 -21.84
N ALA A 19 21.61 14.40 -20.73
CA ALA A 19 20.89 13.85 -19.60
C ALA A 19 20.11 15.01 -18.96
N VAL A 20 18.81 15.09 -19.26
CA VAL A 20 17.89 15.94 -18.50
C VAL A 20 17.78 15.31 -17.12
N GLN A 21 18.49 15.85 -16.13
CA GLN A 21 18.25 15.52 -14.74
C GLN A 21 16.91 16.16 -14.36
N PHE A 22 15.86 15.34 -14.24
CA PHE A 22 14.65 15.77 -13.56
C PHE A 22 15.03 16.11 -12.13
N ASP A 23 14.68 17.32 -11.71
CA ASP A 23 14.77 17.75 -10.33
C ASP A 23 13.82 16.87 -9.52
N LEU A 24 14.36 15.85 -8.84
CA LEU A 24 13.61 14.91 -8.00
C LEU A 24 13.10 15.67 -6.77
N LYS A 25 12.05 16.48 -6.96
CA LYS A 25 11.19 16.89 -5.85
C LYS A 25 10.63 15.62 -5.24
N SER A 26 11.20 15.20 -4.10
CA SER A 26 10.72 14.13 -3.21
C SER A 26 9.90 13.05 -3.93
N GLN A 27 10.56 12.15 -4.66
CA GLN A 27 9.89 10.95 -5.17
C GLN A 27 9.32 10.20 -3.96
N ILE A 28 8.00 10.03 -3.93
CA ILE A 28 7.35 9.13 -2.96
C ILE A 28 7.99 7.76 -3.18
N PRO A 29 8.53 7.11 -2.13
CA PRO A 29 9.12 5.78 -2.27
C PRO A 29 8.13 4.84 -2.96
N GLU A 30 8.65 3.94 -3.81
CA GLU A 30 7.83 2.87 -4.38
C GLU A 30 7.11 2.13 -3.25
N PRO A 31 5.79 1.91 -3.35
CA PRO A 31 5.04 1.29 -2.27
C PRO A 31 5.58 -0.12 -1.98
N TYR A 32 5.66 -0.47 -0.70
CA TYR A 32 5.98 -1.84 -0.27
C TYR A 32 4.86 -2.81 -0.69
N LEU A 33 3.61 -2.34 -0.63
CA LEU A 33 2.40 -3.08 -0.94
C LEU A 33 1.35 -2.09 -1.44
N TYR A 34 0.57 -2.47 -2.44
CA TYR A 34 -0.58 -1.68 -2.88
C TYR A 34 -1.70 -2.58 -3.39
N TYR A 35 -2.85 -2.56 -2.72
CA TYR A 35 -4.07 -3.24 -3.15
C TYR A 35 -5.12 -2.19 -3.51
N ASP A 36 -5.55 -2.21 -4.77
CA ASP A 36 -6.58 -1.33 -5.31
C ASP A 36 -7.98 -1.96 -5.30
N PHE A 37 -8.04 -3.27 -5.04
CA PHE A 37 -9.25 -4.11 -4.96
C PHE A 37 -10.09 -4.11 -6.23
N ASP A 38 -9.47 -4.01 -7.41
CA ASP A 38 -10.12 -4.23 -8.72
C ASP A 38 -10.33 -5.73 -9.03
N ASP A 39 -10.03 -6.64 -8.09
CA ASP A 39 -10.16 -8.08 -8.28
C ASP A 39 -11.63 -8.54 -8.46
N GLU A 40 -11.82 -9.65 -9.19
CA GLU A 40 -13.15 -10.21 -9.44
C GLU A 40 -13.82 -10.75 -8.17
N SER A 41 -15.14 -10.58 -8.06
CA SER A 41 -15.95 -11.18 -6.99
C SER A 41 -15.73 -12.69 -6.89
N GLY A 42 -15.47 -13.18 -5.68
CA GLY A 42 -15.21 -14.59 -5.39
C GLY A 42 -13.76 -15.02 -5.57
N THR A 43 -12.85 -14.10 -5.89
CA THR A 43 -11.41 -14.40 -5.89
C THR A 43 -10.92 -14.88 -4.52
N THR A 44 -9.92 -15.75 -4.54
CA THR A 44 -9.20 -16.20 -3.33
C THR A 44 -7.83 -15.52 -3.18
N SER A 45 -7.47 -14.63 -4.09
CA SER A 45 -6.20 -13.90 -4.11
C SER A 45 -6.44 -12.44 -4.49
N VAL A 46 -5.68 -11.53 -3.89
CA VAL A 46 -5.65 -10.10 -4.22
C VAL A 46 -4.34 -9.78 -4.90
N ILE A 47 -4.39 -9.09 -6.02
CA ILE A 47 -3.20 -8.74 -6.80
C ILE A 47 -2.49 -7.54 -6.16
N ASP A 48 -1.17 -7.62 -6.02
CA ASP A 48 -0.34 -6.49 -5.61
C ASP A 48 -0.01 -5.57 -6.79
N SER A 49 -0.64 -4.41 -6.81
CA SER A 49 -0.46 -3.36 -7.81
C SER A 49 0.79 -2.51 -7.59
N SER A 50 1.60 -2.77 -6.55
CA SER A 50 2.89 -2.07 -6.33
C SER A 50 4.01 -2.56 -7.25
N GLY A 51 3.82 -3.69 -7.94
CA GLY A 51 4.86 -4.34 -8.74
C GLY A 51 5.91 -5.09 -7.90
N LYS A 52 5.60 -5.41 -6.63
CA LYS A 52 6.47 -6.21 -5.75
C LYS A 52 6.04 -7.68 -5.63
N GLU A 53 5.00 -8.08 -6.36
CA GLU A 53 4.48 -9.45 -6.42
C GLU A 53 4.00 -9.99 -5.05
N ARG A 54 3.66 -9.09 -4.10
CA ARG A 54 3.14 -9.46 -2.77
C ARG A 54 1.64 -9.74 -2.80
N ASN A 55 1.22 -10.66 -3.65
CA ASN A 55 -0.20 -11.03 -3.78
C ASN A 55 -0.75 -11.53 -2.43
N GLY A 56 -1.94 -11.08 -2.09
CA GLY A 56 -2.59 -11.41 -0.83
C GLY A 56 -3.45 -12.67 -0.94
N THR A 57 -3.47 -13.51 0.08
CA THR A 57 -4.45 -14.62 0.17
C THR A 57 -5.70 -14.16 0.92
N VAL A 58 -6.87 -14.37 0.34
CA VAL A 58 -8.16 -14.05 0.98
C VAL A 58 -8.49 -15.12 2.01
N ILE A 59 -8.75 -14.70 3.25
CA ILE A 59 -9.15 -15.58 4.36
C ILE A 59 -10.49 -15.10 4.92
N GLY A 60 -11.46 -16.01 5.03
CA GLY A 60 -12.77 -15.71 5.61
C GLY A 60 -13.67 -14.88 4.69
N ASN A 61 -14.46 -13.98 5.28
CA ASN A 61 -15.52 -13.27 4.57
C ASN A 61 -15.05 -11.92 4.01
N ILE A 62 -14.71 -11.90 2.72
CA ILE A 62 -14.44 -10.69 1.95
C ILE A 62 -15.30 -10.73 0.67
N GLN A 63 -15.93 -9.61 0.34
CA GLN A 63 -16.70 -9.43 -0.90
C GLN A 63 -16.04 -8.36 -1.75
N PHE A 64 -15.64 -8.71 -2.97
CA PHE A 64 -15.06 -7.80 -3.96
C PHE A 64 -16.12 -7.31 -4.94
N GLY A 65 -15.83 -6.24 -5.67
CA GLY A 65 -16.75 -5.59 -6.59
C GLY A 65 -17.74 -4.64 -5.89
N GLU A 66 -17.40 -4.21 -4.67
CA GLU A 66 -18.14 -3.18 -3.96
C GLU A 66 -17.81 -1.79 -4.52
N GLU A 67 -18.59 -0.78 -4.14
CA GLU A 67 -18.24 0.61 -4.43
C GLU A 67 -16.88 0.97 -3.81
N GLY A 68 -16.03 1.64 -4.57
CA GLY A 68 -14.75 2.16 -4.10
C GLY A 68 -14.86 3.57 -3.51
N ALA A 69 -13.74 4.11 -3.05
CA ALA A 69 -13.70 5.48 -2.58
C ALA A 69 -13.87 6.47 -3.75
N PRO A 70 -14.81 7.43 -3.69
CA PRO A 70 -15.09 8.33 -4.81
C PRO A 70 -13.88 9.14 -5.32
N ASN A 71 -12.91 9.42 -4.44
CA ASN A 71 -11.66 10.13 -4.76
C ASN A 71 -10.44 9.20 -4.78
N GLY A 72 -10.64 7.89 -4.73
CA GLY A 72 -9.60 6.88 -4.87
C GLY A 72 -9.21 6.64 -6.33
N SER A 73 -8.19 5.80 -6.55
CA SER A 73 -7.77 5.35 -7.88
C SER A 73 -8.81 4.48 -8.59
N THR A 74 -9.61 3.75 -7.80
CA THR A 74 -10.58 2.74 -8.23
C THR A 74 -11.97 3.06 -7.65
N PRO A 75 -12.61 4.18 -8.01
CA PRO A 75 -13.86 4.62 -7.36
C PRO A 75 -15.05 3.68 -7.60
N ASN A 76 -14.97 2.80 -8.60
CA ASN A 76 -16.01 1.83 -8.93
C ASN A 76 -15.71 0.41 -8.44
N SER A 77 -14.59 0.21 -7.73
CA SER A 77 -14.26 -1.09 -7.15
C SER A 77 -13.69 -0.96 -5.75
N GLY A 78 -14.04 -1.92 -4.92
CA GLY A 78 -13.61 -2.02 -3.54
C GLY A 78 -13.85 -3.42 -3.01
N ALA A 79 -13.41 -3.63 -1.78
CA ALA A 79 -13.64 -4.85 -1.05
C ALA A 79 -14.31 -4.54 0.30
N ALA A 80 -15.43 -5.19 0.58
CA ALA A 80 -16.05 -5.19 1.89
C ALA A 80 -15.50 -6.36 2.72
N PHE A 81 -14.94 -6.03 3.88
CA PHE A 81 -14.34 -6.99 4.78
C PHE A 81 -15.28 -7.33 5.92
N SER A 82 -15.17 -8.56 6.40
CA SER A 82 -15.83 -9.05 7.61
C SER A 82 -17.36 -8.94 7.60
N LEU A 83 -17.99 -9.16 6.44
CA LEU A 83 -19.46 -9.20 6.29
C LEU A 83 -20.03 -10.42 7.04
N GLY A 84 -20.56 -10.18 8.24
CA GLY A 84 -21.22 -11.18 9.10
C GLY A 84 -20.28 -12.17 9.82
N ALA A 85 -19.04 -12.33 9.38
CA ALA A 85 -17.99 -13.11 10.02
C ALA A 85 -16.61 -12.53 9.67
N THR A 86 -15.55 -12.92 10.37
CA THR A 86 -14.19 -12.38 10.14
C THR A 86 -13.71 -12.62 8.69
N GLY A 87 -13.12 -11.59 8.09
CA GLY A 87 -12.38 -11.70 6.83
C GLY A 87 -11.18 -10.76 6.78
N TYR A 88 -10.06 -11.24 6.26
CA TYR A 88 -8.82 -10.48 6.11
C TYR A 88 -7.97 -11.01 4.95
N ILE A 89 -7.03 -10.19 4.49
CA ILE A 89 -6.03 -10.60 3.50
C ILE A 89 -4.74 -10.93 4.23
N ASN A 90 -4.22 -12.12 3.98
CA ASN A 90 -2.90 -12.52 4.44
C ASN A 90 -1.88 -12.18 3.35
N VAL A 91 -1.03 -11.17 3.61
CA VAL A 91 0.06 -10.78 2.70
C VAL A 91 1.19 -11.81 2.83
N VAL A 92 1.55 -12.46 1.74
CA VAL A 92 2.67 -13.41 1.75
C VAL A 92 4.01 -12.67 1.80
N GLU A 93 5.07 -13.38 2.19
CA GLU A 93 6.45 -12.87 2.16
C GLU A 93 6.66 -11.56 2.93
N THR A 94 5.83 -11.34 3.95
CA THR A 94 5.91 -10.17 4.84
C THR A 94 6.20 -10.65 6.25
N ASP A 95 7.27 -10.12 6.84
CA ASP A 95 7.57 -10.26 8.26
C ASP A 95 7.44 -8.89 8.93
N VAL A 96 6.30 -8.64 9.57
CA VAL A 96 5.98 -7.33 10.16
C VAL A 96 7.08 -6.77 11.08
N PRO A 97 7.69 -7.55 12.00
CA PRO A 97 8.83 -7.10 12.79
C PRO A 97 10.03 -6.61 11.98
N THR A 98 10.41 -7.31 10.92
CA THR A 98 11.57 -6.95 10.11
C THR A 98 11.26 -5.85 9.12
N ASP A 99 10.11 -5.91 8.45
CA ASP A 99 9.73 -5.02 7.36
C ASP A 99 9.24 -3.66 7.86
N PHE A 100 8.51 -3.63 8.99
CA PHE A 100 7.92 -2.42 9.56
C PHE A 100 8.53 -2.03 10.92
N GLY A 101 9.52 -2.80 11.38
CA GLY A 101 10.34 -2.51 12.55
C GLY A 101 9.81 -3.17 13.82
N ASN A 102 10.70 -3.42 14.77
CA ASN A 102 10.41 -3.97 16.08
C ASN A 102 11.34 -3.36 17.14
N ARG A 103 10.81 -2.39 17.88
CA ARG A 103 11.55 -1.68 18.93
C ARG A 103 12.11 -2.64 19.98
N ASP A 104 11.32 -3.63 20.39
CA ASP A 104 11.70 -4.55 21.48
C ASP A 104 12.84 -5.50 21.06
N GLN A 105 13.08 -5.64 19.75
CA GLN A 105 14.20 -6.37 19.17
C GLN A 105 15.31 -5.45 18.61
N GLY A 106 15.19 -4.13 18.79
CA GLY A 106 16.15 -3.15 18.27
C GLY A 106 16.13 -2.96 16.74
N ILE A 107 15.08 -3.44 16.05
CA ILE A 107 14.93 -3.31 14.61
C ILE A 107 14.26 -1.97 14.31
N SER A 108 14.99 -1.07 13.65
CA SER A 108 14.47 0.24 13.26
C SER A 108 14.02 0.22 11.80
N ALA A 109 12.75 0.55 11.57
CA ALA A 109 12.20 0.81 10.26
C ALA A 109 11.24 2.01 10.33
N SER A 110 10.85 2.53 9.18
CA SER A 110 9.85 3.58 9.07
C SER A 110 9.00 3.30 7.85
N TYR A 111 7.69 3.46 8.00
CA TYR A 111 6.76 3.25 6.92
C TYR A 111 5.66 4.29 6.96
N THR A 112 4.97 4.43 5.83
CA THR A 112 3.72 5.18 5.73
C THR A 112 2.65 4.21 5.28
N MET A 113 1.50 4.23 5.94
CA MET A 113 0.30 3.53 5.52
C MET A 113 -0.76 4.58 5.20
N ALA A 114 -1.46 4.37 4.10
CA ALA A 114 -2.64 5.14 3.72
C ALA A 114 -3.66 4.17 3.15
N CYS A 115 -4.94 4.39 3.46
CA CYS A 115 -6.04 3.60 2.92
C CYS A 115 -7.31 4.41 2.93
N TRP A 116 -8.20 4.16 1.98
CA TRP A 116 -9.59 4.57 2.10
C TRP A 116 -10.38 3.52 2.89
N ILE A 117 -11.26 3.97 3.78
CA ILE A 117 -12.18 3.10 4.52
C ILE A 117 -13.57 3.73 4.60
N LYS A 118 -14.61 2.89 4.57
CA LYS A 118 -16.02 3.24 4.82
C LYS A 118 -16.61 2.22 5.80
N PRO A 119 -16.48 2.44 7.11
CA PRO A 119 -17.00 1.49 8.10
C PRO A 119 -18.54 1.57 8.13
N ASP A 120 -19.21 0.43 8.23
CA ASP A 120 -20.66 0.40 8.44
C ASP A 120 -21.01 0.71 9.90
N ALA A 121 -22.29 0.91 10.19
CA ALA A 121 -22.75 1.15 11.57
C ALA A 121 -22.39 0.00 12.54
N SER A 122 -22.34 -1.25 12.07
CA SER A 122 -22.01 -2.41 12.91
C SER A 122 -20.54 -2.40 13.37
N SER A 123 -19.68 -1.73 12.63
CA SER A 123 -18.24 -1.63 12.91
C SER A 123 -17.88 -0.77 14.12
N PHE A 124 -18.81 0.00 14.67
CA PHE A 124 -18.56 0.90 15.80
C PHE A 124 -18.59 0.20 17.18
N THR A 125 -18.65 -1.13 17.20
CA THR A 125 -18.72 -1.93 18.45
C THR A 125 -17.48 -2.79 18.65
N GLY A 126 -16.67 -2.49 19.68
CA GLY A 126 -15.41 -3.20 19.93
C GLY A 126 -14.27 -2.76 19.02
N ASP A 127 -13.28 -3.63 18.82
CA ASP A 127 -12.04 -3.32 18.10
C ASP A 127 -12.18 -3.71 16.62
N ARG A 128 -11.72 -2.83 15.72
CA ARG A 128 -11.62 -3.12 14.28
C ARG A 128 -10.20 -2.87 13.82
N PHE A 129 -9.58 -3.90 13.26
CA PHE A 129 -8.22 -3.84 12.73
C PHE A 129 -8.26 -3.71 11.20
N ILE A 130 -7.43 -2.82 10.68
CA ILE A 130 -7.30 -2.54 9.23
C ILE A 130 -6.00 -3.13 8.71
N PHE A 131 -4.92 -3.00 9.48
CA PHE A 131 -3.60 -3.51 9.13
C PHE A 131 -2.84 -3.90 10.39
N GLY A 132 -1.99 -4.91 10.28
CA GLY A 132 -1.16 -5.38 11.39
C GLY A 132 -0.92 -6.87 11.29
N GLN A 133 -0.56 -7.46 12.42
CA GLN A 133 -0.35 -8.90 12.56
C GLN A 133 -1.36 -9.52 13.54
N GLY A 134 -1.55 -10.83 13.47
CA GLY A 134 -2.51 -11.55 14.33
C GLY A 134 -2.09 -11.73 15.80
N SER A 135 -0.94 -11.18 16.21
CA SER A 135 -0.40 -11.24 17.57
C SER A 135 0.15 -9.88 17.98
N GLN A 136 0.48 -9.70 19.26
CA GLN A 136 0.95 -8.41 19.80
C GLN A 136 2.06 -7.78 18.95
N GLY A 137 1.92 -6.49 18.62
CA GLY A 137 2.99 -5.68 18.02
C GLY A 137 2.46 -4.49 17.22
N ILE A 138 2.57 -4.54 15.89
CA ILE A 138 2.06 -3.48 15.00
C ILE A 138 0.61 -3.77 14.64
N HIS A 139 -0.26 -2.79 14.88
CA HIS A 139 -1.63 -2.79 14.40
C HIS A 139 -2.16 -1.36 14.23
N HIS A 140 -3.06 -1.21 13.26
CA HIS A 140 -3.80 0.00 12.92
C HIS A 140 -5.28 -0.35 12.87
N GLY A 141 -6.12 0.49 13.43
CA GLY A 141 -7.53 0.18 13.58
C GLY A 141 -8.32 1.32 14.20
N PHE A 142 -9.54 1.01 14.63
CA PHE A 142 -10.38 1.96 15.34
C PHE A 142 -11.27 1.30 16.39
N ARG A 143 -11.75 2.12 17.33
CA ARG A 143 -12.73 1.76 18.35
C ARG A 143 -13.76 2.87 18.46
N ASN A 144 -15.03 2.54 18.23
CA ASN A 144 -16.12 3.52 18.26
C ASN A 144 -15.80 4.78 17.43
N GLY A 145 -15.27 4.58 16.22
CA GLY A 145 -14.88 5.65 15.29
C GLY A 145 -13.52 6.30 15.54
N VAL A 146 -12.93 6.17 16.73
CA VAL A 146 -11.61 6.78 17.03
C VAL A 146 -10.49 5.88 16.51
N ILE A 147 -9.58 6.44 15.71
CA ILE A 147 -8.41 5.72 15.18
C ILE A 147 -7.42 5.40 16.29
N TYR A 148 -6.88 4.18 16.29
CA TYR A 148 -5.78 3.75 17.15
C TYR A 148 -4.68 3.09 16.32
N HIS A 149 -3.44 3.26 16.77
CA HIS A 149 -2.29 2.53 16.24
C HIS A 149 -1.32 2.15 17.36
N ALA A 150 -0.58 1.06 17.16
CA ALA A 150 0.48 0.63 18.07
C ALA A 150 1.71 0.16 17.28
N HIS A 151 2.88 0.35 17.87
CA HIS A 151 4.16 -0.15 17.37
C HIS A 151 4.92 -0.76 18.55
N TRP A 152 4.55 -1.99 18.93
CA TRP A 152 5.18 -2.74 20.02
C TRP A 152 4.98 -2.08 21.40
N GLY A 153 3.73 -1.93 21.83
CA GLY A 153 3.42 -1.30 23.11
C GLY A 153 1.94 -0.98 23.26
N SER A 154 1.64 0.02 24.09
CA SER A 154 0.28 0.54 24.25
C SER A 154 -0.20 1.26 23.00
N ASP A 155 -1.52 1.25 22.81
CA ASP A 155 -2.18 1.93 21.70
C ASP A 155 -2.16 3.44 21.89
N PHE A 156 -1.98 4.16 20.78
CA PHE A 156 -2.06 5.61 20.70
C PHE A 156 -3.27 6.00 19.86
N SER A 157 -4.12 6.87 20.40
CA SER A 157 -5.28 7.40 19.69
C SER A 157 -4.89 8.53 18.74
N GLY A 158 -5.42 8.49 17.52
CA GLY A 158 -5.45 9.63 16.62
C GLY A 158 -6.49 10.68 17.05
N GLN A 159 -6.53 11.79 16.32
CA GLN A 159 -7.56 12.83 16.50
C GLN A 159 -8.72 12.70 15.51
N SER A 160 -8.53 11.95 14.42
CA SER A 160 -9.56 11.70 13.42
C SER A 160 -10.64 10.76 13.98
N VAL A 161 -11.90 11.08 13.67
CA VAL A 161 -13.07 10.28 14.01
C VAL A 161 -13.75 9.85 12.72
N LEU A 162 -13.98 8.55 12.59
CA LEU A 162 -14.74 7.97 11.49
C LEU A 162 -16.24 8.07 11.78
N ASN A 163 -17.03 8.19 10.72
CA ASN A 163 -18.49 8.09 10.77
C ASN A 163 -18.94 6.84 10.02
N ALA A 164 -20.12 6.33 10.39
CA ALA A 164 -20.72 5.20 9.70
C ALA A 164 -21.13 5.58 8.27
N ASP A 165 -20.88 4.67 7.34
CA ASP A 165 -21.26 4.76 5.92
C ASP A 165 -20.64 5.97 5.19
N GLU A 166 -19.58 6.56 5.74
CA GLU A 166 -18.83 7.66 5.13
C GLU A 166 -17.39 7.24 4.80
N TRP A 167 -16.93 7.61 3.59
CA TRP A 167 -15.55 7.40 3.18
C TRP A 167 -14.61 8.34 3.92
N ALA A 168 -13.53 7.78 4.47
CA ALA A 168 -12.42 8.49 5.08
C ALA A 168 -11.08 7.99 4.54
N HIS A 169 -10.05 8.83 4.61
CA HIS A 169 -8.67 8.54 4.21
C HIS A 169 -7.69 9.00 5.28
#